data_AF-A0A831JTB4-F1
#
_entry.id   AF-A0A831JTB4-F1
#
_cell.length_a   1.000
_cell.length_b   1.000
_cell.length_c   1.000
_cell.angle_alpha   90.00
_cell.angle_beta   90.00
_cell.angle_gamma   90.00
#
_symmetry.space_group_name_H-M   'P 1'
#
loop_
_entity.id
_entity.type
_entity.pdbx_description
1 polymer ?
#
loop_
_entity_poly.entity_id
_entity_poly.type
_entity_poly.pdbx_seq_one_letter_code
_entity_poly.pdbx_strand_id
1 'polypeptide(L)'
;MKTKIIVTLLILVGLGTGFVWLKKNNYVPALLPKQEVDNTAQDETAIRSFMAEPALELAFVKSDVPFPVYFRVGKVTQMEGGENMEAVEGWTRQVDIYHQKELLNGQCSVYEYHVDSRNHSLVAVVIAGLKPSEIEGYKSNGVICSDTSSNTMPKITKTEAEAVAFGYLVRGVKNFDQIKEQFIYSGKYGGELHQWFWEDKGYKLPEGLEGRPYSYPTIRITVDGNKQIQYWNTVPLFEN
;
A
#
# COMPACT_ATOMS: atom_id res chain seq x y z
N MET A 1 -14.30 -77.22 37.98
CA MET A 1 -12.87 -76.82 38.07
C MET A 1 -12.76 -75.78 39.17
N LYS A 2 -11.90 -76.03 40.17
CA LYS A 2 -11.75 -75.24 41.40
C LYS A 2 -10.43 -74.46 41.38
N THR A 3 -10.41 -73.40 42.19
CA THR A 3 -9.29 -72.85 43.00
C THR A 3 -8.62 -71.55 42.52
N LYS A 4 -8.54 -70.63 43.48
CA LYS A 4 -7.91 -69.30 43.51
C LYS A 4 -6.47 -69.38 44.07
N ILE A 5 -5.81 -68.20 44.18
CA ILE A 5 -4.74 -67.79 45.14
C ILE A 5 -3.31 -68.19 44.72
N ILE A 6 -2.19 -67.44 44.90
CA ILE A 6 -1.80 -66.03 45.20
C ILE A 6 -0.24 -66.08 45.38
N VAL A 7 0.49 -64.99 45.03
CA VAL A 7 1.75 -64.47 45.68
C VAL A 7 3.04 -65.33 45.53
N THR A 8 4.29 -64.86 45.28
CA THR A 8 5.21 -63.84 45.88
C THR A 8 6.50 -63.86 45.00
N LEU A 9 7.13 -62.76 44.53
CA LEU A 9 8.07 -61.79 45.17
C LEU A 9 9.57 -62.17 45.15
N LEU A 10 10.44 -61.26 44.64
CA LEU A 10 11.87 -60.98 44.99
C LEU A 10 12.50 -60.09 43.87
N ILE A 11 12.65 -58.76 44.02
CA ILE A 11 13.72 -57.94 44.64
C ILE A 11 15.14 -58.17 44.10
N LEU A 12 15.73 -57.15 43.44
CA LEU A 12 17.08 -56.57 43.63
C LEU A 12 17.33 -55.45 42.60
N VAL A 13 17.23 -54.17 42.98
CA VAL A 13 18.31 -53.21 43.29
C VAL A 13 19.31 -52.96 42.14
N GLY A 14 19.20 -51.78 41.55
CA GLY A 14 20.23 -51.12 40.78
C GLY A 14 20.11 -49.60 40.96
N LEU A 15 20.83 -49.08 41.95
CA LEU A 15 21.08 -47.64 42.15
C LEU A 15 21.82 -47.07 40.94
N GLY A 16 21.39 -45.93 40.41
CA GLY A 16 22.09 -45.26 39.32
C GLY A 16 21.42 -43.95 38.89
N THR A 17 21.66 -42.91 39.70
CA THR A 17 21.64 -41.47 39.40
C THR A 17 21.22 -41.01 37.99
N GLY A 18 20.19 -40.15 37.92
CA GLY A 18 19.91 -39.37 36.72
C GLY A 18 18.59 -38.61 36.78
N PHE A 19 18.55 -37.51 37.53
CA PHE A 19 17.52 -36.49 37.36
C PHE A 19 17.59 -35.94 35.93
N VAL A 20 16.60 -36.24 35.09
CA VAL A 20 16.31 -35.46 33.89
C VAL A 20 14.83 -35.09 33.91
N TRP A 21 14.62 -33.79 34.06
CA TRP A 21 13.37 -33.08 34.14
C TRP A 21 12.60 -33.23 32.81
N LEU A 22 11.46 -33.96 32.82
CA LEU A 22 10.54 -34.03 31.68
C LEU A 22 9.84 -32.67 31.51
N LYS A 23 10.28 -31.89 30.51
CA LYS A 23 9.57 -30.71 30.04
C LYS A 23 8.39 -31.18 29.18
N LYS A 24 7.18 -30.96 29.68
CA LYS A 24 5.91 -31.18 28.94
C LYS A 24 5.87 -30.20 27.77
N ASN A 25 6.15 -30.66 26.55
CA ASN A 25 5.89 -29.88 25.34
C ASN A 25 4.39 -29.93 25.05
N ASN A 26 3.68 -28.84 25.38
CA ASN A 26 2.35 -28.58 24.84
C ASN A 26 2.50 -28.37 23.32
N TYR A 27 2.10 -29.38 22.54
CA TYR A 27 1.89 -29.23 21.11
C TYR A 27 0.68 -28.30 20.91
N VAL A 28 0.95 -27.03 20.61
CA VAL A 28 -0.03 -26.17 19.94
C VAL A 28 -0.08 -26.65 18.50
N PRO A 29 -1.24 -27.06 17.95
CA PRO A 29 -1.34 -27.34 16.52
C PRO A 29 -0.92 -26.08 15.77
N ALA A 30 0.10 -26.21 14.92
CA ALA A 30 0.44 -25.14 14.01
C ALA A 30 -0.80 -24.85 13.17
N LEU A 31 -1.39 -23.67 13.39
CA LEU A 31 -2.31 -23.08 12.42
C LEU A 31 -1.57 -23.10 11.08
N LEU A 32 -2.14 -23.80 10.11
CA LEU A 32 -1.63 -23.82 8.74
C LEU A 32 -1.32 -22.37 8.34
N PRO A 33 -0.13 -22.07 7.78
CA PRO A 33 0.13 -20.74 7.26
C PRO A 33 -0.99 -20.41 6.29
N LYS A 34 -1.68 -19.29 6.53
CA LYS A 34 -2.66 -18.72 5.62
C LYS A 34 -1.97 -18.67 4.27
N GLN A 35 -2.46 -19.46 3.31
CA GLN A 35 -1.89 -19.55 1.99
C GLN A 35 -1.90 -18.13 1.41
N GLU A 36 -0.71 -17.53 1.31
CA GLU A 36 -0.49 -16.23 0.67
C GLU A 36 -0.90 -16.46 -0.79
N VAL A 37 -2.06 -15.94 -1.17
CA VAL A 37 -2.44 -15.92 -2.58
C VAL A 37 -1.44 -14.95 -3.22
N ASP A 38 -0.63 -15.45 -4.14
CA ASP A 38 0.32 -14.65 -4.91
C ASP A 38 -0.45 -13.70 -5.84
N ASN A 39 -0.93 -12.60 -5.25
CA ASN A 39 -1.70 -11.55 -5.89
C ASN A 39 -0.82 -10.59 -6.71
N THR A 40 0.51 -10.77 -6.65
CA THR A 40 1.49 -9.89 -7.27
C THR A 40 1.27 -9.74 -8.77
N ALA A 41 0.89 -10.80 -9.48
CA ALA A 41 0.64 -10.73 -10.91
C ALA A 41 -0.52 -9.78 -11.29
N GLN A 42 -1.57 -9.71 -10.47
CA GLN A 42 -2.72 -8.85 -10.72
C GLN A 42 -2.38 -7.39 -10.41
N ASP A 43 -1.69 -7.14 -9.30
CA ASP A 43 -1.23 -5.80 -8.93
C ASP A 43 -0.28 -5.22 -9.98
N GLU A 44 0.72 -6.00 -10.40
CA GLU A 44 1.65 -5.58 -11.45
C GLU A 44 0.92 -5.32 -12.78
N THR A 45 -0.10 -6.10 -13.10
CA THR A 45 -0.93 -5.87 -14.31
C THR A 45 -1.70 -4.56 -14.21
N ALA A 46 -2.28 -4.23 -13.06
CA ALA A 46 -2.94 -2.96 -12.82
C ALA A 46 -1.97 -1.78 -12.95
N ILE A 47 -0.76 -1.90 -12.38
CA ILE A 47 0.28 -0.87 -12.48
C ILE A 47 0.72 -0.67 -13.94
N ARG A 48 1.08 -1.75 -14.65
CA ARG A 48 1.50 -1.70 -16.07
C ARG A 48 0.41 -1.09 -16.96
N SER A 49 -0.85 -1.45 -16.73
CA SER A 49 -1.99 -0.89 -17.46
C SER A 49 -2.17 0.60 -17.20
N PHE A 50 -2.05 1.03 -15.94
CA PHE A 50 -2.12 2.45 -15.57
C PHE A 50 -0.98 3.26 -16.20
N MET A 51 0.26 2.73 -16.16
CA MET A 51 1.42 3.38 -16.75
C MET A 51 1.45 3.30 -18.28
N ALA A 52 0.62 2.44 -18.88
CA ALA A 52 0.68 2.08 -20.30
C ALA A 52 2.07 1.57 -20.73
N GLU A 53 2.74 0.87 -19.83
CA GLU A 53 4.09 0.32 -20.03
C GLU A 53 4.10 -1.18 -19.67
N PRO A 54 3.83 -2.08 -20.64
CA PRO A 54 3.75 -3.51 -20.39
C PRO A 54 5.06 -4.13 -19.92
N ALA A 55 6.21 -3.53 -20.25
CA ALA A 55 7.52 -4.03 -19.85
C ALA A 55 8.01 -3.45 -18.51
N LEU A 56 7.17 -2.67 -17.81
CA LEU A 56 7.57 -2.03 -16.55
C LEU A 56 8.01 -3.09 -15.53
N GLU A 57 9.26 -2.97 -15.11
CA GLU A 57 9.83 -3.81 -14.07
C GLU A 57 9.50 -3.25 -12.69
N LEU A 58 8.92 -4.11 -11.86
CA LEU A 58 8.44 -3.79 -10.53
C LEU A 58 9.16 -4.65 -9.50
N ALA A 59 9.31 -4.10 -8.30
CA ALA A 59 9.79 -4.81 -7.13
C ALA A 59 8.80 -4.61 -6.00
N PHE A 60 8.26 -5.70 -5.45
CA PHE A 60 7.46 -5.64 -4.24
C PHE A 60 8.31 -5.14 -3.06
N VAL A 61 7.73 -4.24 -2.26
CA VAL A 61 8.39 -3.62 -1.12
C VAL A 61 7.83 -4.16 0.18
N LYS A 62 6.51 -4.05 0.37
CA LYS A 62 5.78 -4.46 1.59
C LYS A 62 4.28 -4.31 1.41
N SER A 63 3.53 -4.94 2.30
CA SER A 63 2.10 -4.72 2.49
C SER A 63 1.84 -3.82 3.70
N ASP A 64 0.67 -3.18 3.70
CA ASP A 64 0.04 -2.51 4.85
C ASP A 64 0.93 -1.49 5.60
N VAL A 65 1.11 -0.31 4.99
CA VAL A 65 1.78 0.81 5.64
C VAL A 65 0.84 1.79 6.31
N PRO A 66 1.13 2.18 7.56
CA PRO A 66 0.73 3.48 8.07
C PRO A 66 1.60 4.56 7.41
N PHE A 67 0.99 5.62 6.87
CA PHE A 67 1.62 6.86 6.36
C PHE A 67 2.07 6.88 4.86
N PRO A 68 1.95 8.03 4.14
CA PRO A 68 1.36 9.31 4.56
C PRO A 68 -0.15 9.40 4.44
N VAL A 69 -0.85 8.36 3.99
CA VAL A 69 -2.27 8.49 3.75
C VAL A 69 -3.08 7.65 4.71
N TYR A 70 -3.44 8.30 5.82
CA TYR A 70 -4.47 7.84 6.73
C TYR A 70 -5.81 7.84 6.00
N PHE A 71 -6.10 6.79 5.22
CA PHE A 71 -7.48 6.48 4.91
C PHE A 71 -8.05 5.63 6.03
N ARG A 72 -9.11 6.12 6.65
CA ARG A 72 -9.87 5.35 7.63
C ARG A 72 -11.31 5.81 7.62
N VAL A 73 -12.22 4.85 7.70
CA VAL A 73 -13.61 5.11 8.07
C VAL A 73 -13.90 4.41 9.40
N GLY A 74 -14.63 5.10 10.26
CA GLY A 74 -14.74 4.71 11.66
C GLY A 74 -15.77 5.49 12.43
N LYS A 75 -16.11 5.01 13.63
CA LYS A 75 -16.95 5.74 14.57
C LYS A 75 -16.07 6.75 15.30
N VAL A 76 -16.49 8.01 15.30
CA VAL A 76 -15.74 9.09 15.95
C VAL A 76 -16.41 9.43 17.28
N THR A 77 -15.62 9.38 18.35
CA THR A 77 -16.02 9.81 19.69
C THR A 77 -15.14 10.97 20.10
N GLN A 78 -15.76 12.11 20.42
CA GLN A 78 -15.06 13.27 20.94
C GLN A 78 -14.61 13.02 22.37
N MET A 79 -13.36 13.37 22.69
CA MET A 79 -12.74 13.20 24.00
C MET A 79 -12.10 14.52 24.44
N GLU A 80 -11.79 14.66 25.73
CA GLU A 80 -11.03 15.82 26.21
C GLU A 80 -9.64 15.84 25.54
N GLY A 81 -9.37 16.88 24.74
CA GLY A 81 -8.09 17.05 24.04
C GLY A 81 -7.94 16.35 22.69
N GLY A 82 -9.00 15.74 22.14
CA GLY A 82 -8.93 15.16 20.79
C GLY A 82 -10.13 14.30 20.40
N GLU A 83 -9.94 13.51 19.34
CA GLU A 83 -10.90 12.52 18.87
C GLU A 83 -10.34 11.11 18.98
N ASN A 84 -11.18 10.16 19.37
CA ASN A 84 -10.92 8.74 19.15
C ASN A 84 -11.72 8.29 17.93
N MET A 85 -11.06 7.60 17.01
CA MET A 85 -11.70 6.97 15.87
C MET A 85 -11.58 5.45 16.03
N GLU A 86 -12.70 4.76 16.18
CA GLU A 86 -12.75 3.30 16.24
C GLU A 86 -12.70 2.70 14.83
N ALA A 87 -11.94 1.62 14.64
CA ALA A 87 -11.84 0.99 13.32
C ALA A 87 -13.12 0.21 13.05
N VAL A 88 -13.67 0.35 11.85
CA VAL A 88 -14.76 -0.49 11.37
C VAL A 88 -14.14 -1.51 10.40
N GLU A 89 -14.54 -2.77 10.53
CA GLU A 89 -14.06 -3.85 9.68
C GLU A 89 -14.33 -3.54 8.19
N GLY A 90 -13.37 -3.92 7.33
CA GLY A 90 -13.42 -3.67 5.89
C GLY A 90 -13.10 -2.22 5.46
N TRP A 91 -13.11 -1.27 6.40
CA TRP A 91 -12.82 0.14 6.15
C TRP A 91 -11.40 0.57 6.56
N THR A 92 -10.54 -0.42 6.79
CA THR A 92 -9.11 -0.23 7.00
C THR A 92 -8.40 -0.30 5.67
N ARG A 93 -7.56 0.69 5.37
CA ARG A 93 -6.71 0.68 4.18
C ARG A 93 -5.80 -0.55 4.19
N GLN A 94 -5.85 -1.35 3.14
CA GLN A 94 -4.94 -2.47 2.90
C GLN A 94 -4.32 -2.26 1.53
N VAL A 95 -3.00 -2.17 1.47
CA VAL A 95 -2.30 -2.01 0.18
C VAL A 95 -1.06 -2.85 0.10
N ASP A 96 -0.71 -3.20 -1.13
CA ASP A 96 0.59 -3.71 -1.51
C ASP A 96 1.39 -2.59 -2.21
N ILE A 97 2.66 -2.48 -1.83
CA ILE A 97 3.58 -1.45 -2.32
C ILE A 97 4.59 -2.03 -3.27
N TYR A 98 4.75 -1.37 -4.40
CA TYR A 98 5.72 -1.71 -5.43
C TYR A 98 6.55 -0.50 -5.80
N HIS A 99 7.84 -0.69 -6.05
CA HIS A 99 8.70 0.30 -6.70
C HIS A 99 8.95 -0.11 -8.14
N GLN A 100 9.00 0.85 -9.06
CA GLN A 100 9.65 0.59 -10.34
C GLN A 100 11.17 0.49 -10.15
N LYS A 101 11.82 -0.30 -11.01
CA LYS A 101 13.29 -0.40 -11.01
C LYS A 101 14.00 0.69 -11.81
N GLU A 102 13.28 1.43 -12.65
CA GLU A 102 13.88 2.51 -13.43
C GLU A 102 13.89 3.82 -12.62
N LEU A 103 15.02 4.52 -12.66
CA LEU A 103 15.17 5.83 -12.03
C LEU A 103 14.38 6.91 -12.78
N LEU A 104 13.79 7.83 -12.04
CA LEU A 104 13.07 8.94 -12.63
C LEU A 104 14.04 10.04 -13.08
N ASN A 105 14.18 10.24 -14.39
CA ASN A 105 14.99 11.34 -14.96
C ASN A 105 16.43 11.41 -14.40
N GLY A 106 17.05 10.25 -14.11
CA GLY A 106 18.39 10.17 -13.51
C GLY A 106 18.48 10.63 -12.06
N GLN A 107 17.35 10.94 -11.41
CA GLN A 107 17.27 11.29 -10.00
C GLN A 107 17.37 10.01 -9.15
N CYS A 108 17.81 10.14 -7.89
CA CYS A 108 17.77 9.05 -6.92
C CYS A 108 16.34 8.84 -6.38
N SER A 109 15.38 8.72 -7.29
CA SER A 109 13.96 8.52 -7.01
C SER A 109 13.32 7.60 -8.03
N VAL A 110 12.27 6.92 -7.59
CA VAL A 110 11.47 5.99 -8.38
C VAL A 110 9.98 6.28 -8.15
N TYR A 111 9.12 5.78 -9.03
CA TYR A 111 7.70 5.69 -8.68
C TYR A 111 7.47 4.55 -7.69
N GLU A 112 6.74 4.87 -6.63
CA GLU A 112 6.14 3.94 -5.68
C GLU A 112 4.63 3.87 -5.95
N TYR A 113 4.14 2.65 -6.15
CA TYR A 113 2.77 2.32 -6.48
C TYR A 113 2.09 1.68 -5.28
N HIS A 114 0.89 2.13 -4.95
CA HIS A 114 0.06 1.49 -3.93
C HIS A 114 -1.17 0.88 -4.59
N VAL A 115 -1.35 -0.42 -4.42
CA VAL A 115 -2.48 -1.17 -4.96
C VAL A 115 -3.34 -1.66 -3.80
N ASP A 116 -4.65 -1.45 -3.85
CA ASP A 116 -5.59 -1.99 -2.87
C ASP A 116 -5.66 -3.51 -3.02
N SER A 117 -5.16 -4.23 -2.02
CA SER A 117 -4.99 -5.69 -2.09
C SER A 117 -6.31 -6.46 -2.11
N ARG A 118 -7.44 -5.79 -1.84
CA ARG A 118 -8.78 -6.39 -1.86
C ARG A 118 -9.36 -6.49 -3.26
N ASN A 119 -8.97 -5.58 -4.15
CA ASN A 119 -9.58 -5.44 -5.49
C ASN A 119 -8.57 -5.15 -6.62
N HIS A 120 -7.27 -5.13 -6.31
CA HIS A 120 -6.17 -4.87 -7.24
C HIS A 120 -6.26 -3.52 -7.96
N SER A 121 -6.95 -2.54 -7.37
CA SER A 121 -7.02 -1.18 -7.92
C SER A 121 -5.83 -0.35 -7.50
N LEU A 122 -5.18 0.32 -8.45
CA LEU A 122 -4.13 1.29 -8.14
C LEU A 122 -4.74 2.50 -7.43
N VAL A 123 -4.38 2.72 -6.16
CA VAL A 123 -4.89 3.82 -5.34
C VAL A 123 -3.89 4.97 -5.21
N ALA A 124 -2.60 4.74 -5.48
CA ALA A 124 -1.62 5.81 -5.46
C ALA A 124 -0.42 5.58 -6.37
N VAL A 125 0.14 6.69 -6.85
CA VAL A 125 1.50 6.79 -7.38
C VAL A 125 2.18 7.95 -6.68
N VAL A 126 3.32 7.70 -6.05
CA VAL A 126 4.14 8.73 -5.40
C VAL A 126 5.58 8.65 -5.89
N ILE A 127 6.31 9.75 -5.77
CA ILE A 127 7.74 9.79 -6.05
C ILE A 127 8.47 9.48 -4.75
N ALA A 128 9.13 8.32 -4.69
CA ALA A 128 9.89 7.88 -3.53
C ALA A 128 11.39 8.11 -3.77
N GLY A 129 12.04 8.81 -2.84
CA GLY A 129 13.50 8.90 -2.80
C GLY A 129 14.11 7.57 -2.37
N LEU A 130 15.22 7.18 -2.99
CA LEU A 130 15.94 5.96 -2.66
C LEU A 130 16.70 6.11 -1.34
N LYS A 131 16.71 5.04 -0.53
CA LYS A 131 17.57 4.93 0.65
C LYS A 131 19.03 4.78 0.22
N PRO A 132 19.99 5.13 1.09
CA PRO A 132 21.42 4.97 0.79
C PRO A 132 21.80 3.56 0.33
N SER A 133 21.25 2.50 0.94
CA SER A 133 21.51 1.12 0.52
C SER A 133 21.00 0.80 -0.90
N GLU A 134 19.89 1.40 -1.32
CA GLU A 134 19.33 1.23 -2.65
C GLU A 134 20.19 1.98 -3.68
N ILE A 135 20.63 3.19 -3.35
CA ILE A 135 21.56 3.99 -4.17
C ILE A 135 22.87 3.22 -4.43
N GLU A 136 23.46 2.58 -3.42
CA GLU A 136 24.66 1.76 -3.60
C GLU A 136 24.40 0.54 -4.51
N GLY A 137 23.19 -0.03 -4.44
CA GLY A 137 22.73 -1.07 -5.37
C GLY A 137 22.77 -0.61 -6.83
N TYR A 138 22.23 0.57 -7.13
CA TYR A 138 22.31 1.15 -8.49
C TYR A 138 23.76 1.41 -8.92
N LYS A 139 24.58 1.99 -8.04
CA LYS A 139 26.01 2.28 -8.33
C LYS A 139 26.79 1.03 -8.67
N SER A 140 26.60 -0.07 -7.92
CA SER A 140 27.28 -1.34 -8.19
C SER A 140 26.89 -1.97 -9.54
N ASN A 141 25.71 -1.64 -10.06
CA ASN A 141 25.26 -2.01 -11.40
C ASN A 141 25.63 -0.98 -12.48
N GLY A 142 26.50 -0.01 -12.17
CA GLY A 142 26.97 1.02 -13.10
C GLY A 142 25.98 2.16 -13.36
N VAL A 143 24.89 2.24 -12.60
CA VAL A 143 23.89 3.32 -12.71
C VAL A 143 24.17 4.37 -11.64
N ILE A 144 24.44 5.60 -12.07
CA ILE A 144 24.68 6.74 -11.18
C ILE A 144 23.47 7.64 -11.23
N CYS A 145 22.85 7.87 -10.07
CA CYS A 145 21.79 8.85 -9.89
C CYS A 145 22.34 10.10 -9.20
N SER A 146 21.70 11.25 -9.44
CA SER A 146 22.06 12.51 -8.77
C SER A 146 20.92 13.01 -7.90
N ASP A 147 21.21 13.31 -6.63
CA ASP A 147 20.32 14.09 -5.76
C ASP A 147 20.25 15.57 -6.14
N THR A 148 21.13 16.02 -7.04
CA THR A 148 21.13 17.37 -7.60
C THR A 148 19.99 17.50 -8.60
N SER A 149 18.78 17.64 -8.11
CA SER A 149 17.75 18.33 -8.90
C SER A 149 18.31 19.70 -9.28
N SER A 150 18.26 20.03 -10.57
CA SER A 150 18.37 21.42 -11.00
C SER A 150 17.42 22.23 -10.10
N ASN A 151 17.91 23.30 -9.46
CA ASN A 151 17.08 24.19 -8.63
C ASN A 151 15.89 24.82 -9.40
N THR A 152 15.85 24.62 -10.73
CA THR A 152 14.77 25.03 -11.61
C THR A 152 14.02 23.80 -12.14
N MET A 153 12.75 23.67 -11.73
CA MET A 153 11.79 22.76 -12.36
C MET A 153 11.39 23.36 -13.73
N PRO A 154 11.29 22.55 -14.80
CA PRO A 154 10.74 23.04 -16.06
C PRO A 154 9.31 23.58 -15.87
N LYS A 155 8.87 24.43 -16.79
CA LYS A 155 7.50 24.94 -16.82
C LYS A 155 6.80 24.39 -18.04
N ILE A 156 5.58 23.93 -17.86
CA ILE A 156 4.70 23.51 -18.95
C ILE A 156 3.39 24.28 -18.90
N THR A 157 2.67 24.28 -20.02
CA THR A 157 1.34 24.89 -20.07
C THR A 157 0.32 24.02 -19.37
N LYS A 158 -0.80 24.62 -18.95
CA LYS A 158 -1.96 23.87 -18.44
C LYS A 158 -2.40 22.78 -19.43
N THR A 159 -2.45 23.08 -20.72
CA THR A 159 -2.90 22.15 -21.76
C THR A 159 -1.97 20.94 -21.90
N GLU A 160 -0.65 21.14 -21.85
CA GLU A 160 0.31 20.04 -21.85
C GLU A 160 0.18 19.17 -20.61
N ALA A 161 0.06 19.79 -19.43
CA ALA A 161 -0.14 19.09 -18.18
C ALA A 161 -1.49 18.34 -18.14
N GLU A 162 -2.55 18.91 -18.72
CA GLU A 162 -3.87 18.29 -18.80
C GLU A 162 -3.86 17.04 -19.67
N ALA A 163 -3.17 17.08 -20.81
CA ALA A 163 -3.01 15.91 -21.68
C ALA A 163 -2.31 14.76 -20.94
N VAL A 164 -1.28 15.07 -20.14
CA VAL A 164 -0.60 14.08 -19.28
C VAL A 164 -1.56 13.56 -18.20
N ALA A 165 -2.16 14.45 -17.42
CA ALA A 165 -3.05 14.09 -16.31
C ALA A 165 -4.21 13.22 -16.79
N PHE A 166 -4.92 13.65 -17.83
CA PHE A 166 -6.11 12.98 -18.32
C PHE A 166 -5.78 11.68 -19.05
N GLY A 167 -4.58 11.58 -19.63
CA GLY A 167 -4.05 10.32 -20.14
C GLY A 167 -3.92 9.25 -19.04
N TYR A 168 -3.48 9.62 -17.83
CA TYR A 168 -3.47 8.68 -16.70
C TYR A 168 -4.87 8.45 -16.12
N LEU A 169 -5.68 9.50 -15.95
CA LEU A 169 -7.01 9.38 -15.32
C LEU A 169 -7.96 8.49 -16.13
N VAL A 170 -7.93 8.54 -17.47
CA VAL A 170 -8.78 7.67 -18.31
C VAL A 170 -8.45 6.18 -18.12
N ARG A 171 -7.23 5.84 -17.71
CA ARG A 171 -6.83 4.45 -17.42
C ARG A 171 -7.05 4.07 -15.96
N GLY A 172 -6.91 5.02 -15.03
CA GLY A 172 -6.99 4.78 -13.58
C GLY A 172 -8.38 4.93 -12.97
N VAL A 173 -9.34 5.53 -13.68
CA VAL A 173 -10.66 5.88 -13.12
C VAL A 173 -11.78 5.31 -14.00
N LYS A 174 -12.51 4.31 -13.47
CA LYS A 174 -13.53 3.54 -14.20
C LYS A 174 -14.60 4.40 -14.90
N ASN A 175 -15.02 5.50 -14.26
CA ASN A 175 -16.06 6.41 -14.75
C ASN A 175 -15.50 7.78 -15.18
N PHE A 176 -14.23 7.86 -15.56
CA PHE A 176 -13.55 9.12 -15.85
C PHE A 176 -14.35 10.04 -16.77
N ASP A 177 -14.86 9.53 -17.89
CA ASP A 177 -15.61 10.34 -18.87
C ASP A 177 -16.86 11.02 -18.29
N GLN A 178 -17.47 10.42 -17.26
CA GLN A 178 -18.66 10.97 -16.60
C GLN A 178 -18.31 12.07 -15.58
N ILE A 179 -17.12 12.00 -14.98
CA ILE A 179 -16.68 12.91 -13.91
C ILE A 179 -15.60 13.89 -14.38
N LYS A 180 -15.12 13.78 -15.62
CA LYS A 180 -14.03 14.58 -16.18
C LYS A 180 -14.23 16.08 -15.99
N GLU A 181 -15.42 16.58 -16.32
CA GLU A 181 -15.77 18.00 -16.22
C GLU A 181 -15.94 18.49 -14.77
N GLN A 182 -15.94 17.57 -13.80
CA GLN A 182 -16.06 17.89 -12.37
C GLN A 182 -14.69 18.11 -11.69
N PHE A 183 -13.58 17.81 -12.37
CA PHE A 183 -12.25 18.04 -11.82
C PHE A 183 -11.93 19.54 -11.72
N ILE A 184 -11.51 19.97 -10.54
CA ILE A 184 -11.08 21.33 -10.26
C ILE A 184 -9.57 21.43 -10.51
N TYR A 185 -9.18 22.33 -11.40
CA TYR A 185 -7.79 22.62 -11.70
C TYR A 185 -7.18 23.64 -10.70
N SER A 186 -5.93 23.41 -10.31
CA SER A 186 -5.08 24.39 -9.63
C SER A 186 -3.64 24.31 -10.13
N GLY A 187 -3.01 25.45 -10.37
CA GLY A 187 -1.59 25.55 -10.77
C GLY A 187 -0.77 26.26 -9.71
N LYS A 188 0.50 25.88 -9.56
CA LYS A 188 1.46 26.52 -8.64
C LYS A 188 2.74 26.93 -9.37
N TYR A 189 3.49 27.83 -8.74
CA TYR A 189 4.84 28.25 -9.14
C TYR A 189 4.97 28.70 -10.62
N GLY A 190 3.88 29.25 -11.18
CA GLY A 190 3.87 29.75 -12.55
C GLY A 190 4.02 28.67 -13.62
N GLY A 191 3.56 27.43 -13.36
CA GLY A 191 3.53 26.34 -14.34
C GLY A 191 4.52 25.20 -14.08
N GLU A 192 5.11 25.15 -12.89
CA GLU A 192 5.99 24.02 -12.50
C GLU A 192 5.21 22.85 -11.92
N LEU A 193 3.98 23.10 -11.45
CA LEU A 193 3.11 22.11 -10.85
C LEU A 193 1.65 22.39 -11.21
N HIS A 194 0.98 21.37 -11.72
CA HIS A 194 -0.42 21.41 -12.14
C HIS A 194 -1.18 20.29 -11.43
N GLN A 195 -2.35 20.58 -10.88
CA GLN A 195 -3.14 19.60 -10.15
C GLN A 195 -4.61 19.63 -10.60
N TRP A 196 -5.19 18.45 -10.74
CA TRP A 196 -6.63 18.24 -10.88
C TRP A 196 -7.13 17.46 -9.67
N PHE A 197 -8.22 17.96 -9.07
CA PHE A 197 -8.82 17.36 -7.89
C PHE A 197 -10.33 17.18 -8.07
N TRP A 198 -10.82 16.00 -7.72
CA TRP A 198 -12.23 15.64 -7.77
C TRP A 198 -12.68 15.10 -6.42
N GLU A 199 -13.95 15.36 -6.09
CA GLU A 199 -14.58 15.00 -4.81
C GLU A 199 -16.01 14.50 -5.05
N ASP A 200 -16.38 13.35 -4.50
CA ASP A 200 -17.76 12.87 -4.49
C ASP A 200 -18.53 13.37 -3.26
N LYS A 201 -18.91 14.65 -3.26
CA LYS A 201 -19.70 15.22 -2.15
C LYS A 201 -21.12 14.64 -2.04
N GLY A 202 -21.57 13.90 -3.05
CA GLY A 202 -22.83 13.18 -3.06
C GLY A 202 -22.77 11.91 -2.21
N TYR A 203 -21.61 11.28 -2.10
CA TYR A 203 -21.39 10.08 -1.29
C TYR A 203 -21.77 10.32 0.18
N LYS A 204 -22.46 9.33 0.76
CA LYS A 204 -22.82 9.30 2.19
C LYS A 204 -22.32 8.01 2.79
N LEU A 205 -21.50 8.15 3.82
CA LEU A 205 -21.15 7.04 4.69
C LEU A 205 -22.38 6.52 5.43
N PRO A 206 -22.38 5.24 5.84
CA PRO A 206 -23.38 4.71 6.76
C PRO A 206 -23.53 5.58 8.02
N GLU A 207 -24.73 5.58 8.58
CA GLU A 207 -25.04 6.39 9.76
C GLU A 207 -24.06 6.14 10.91
N GLY A 208 -23.57 7.22 11.52
CA GLY A 208 -22.62 7.19 12.64
C GLY A 208 -21.16 6.94 12.25
N LEU A 209 -20.85 6.85 10.95
CA LEU A 209 -19.47 6.72 10.46
C LEU A 209 -18.94 8.03 9.88
N GLU A 210 -17.66 8.30 10.12
CA GLU A 210 -16.90 9.38 9.49
C GLU A 210 -15.66 8.84 8.78
N GLY A 211 -15.17 9.61 7.81
CA GLY A 211 -13.93 9.32 7.08
C GLY A 211 -12.81 10.31 7.39
N ARG A 212 -11.56 9.84 7.29
CA ARG A 212 -10.34 10.66 7.32
C ARG A 212 -9.44 10.30 6.12
N PRO A 213 -8.71 11.28 5.54
CA PRO A 213 -8.83 12.71 5.83
C PRO A 213 -10.10 13.33 5.22
N TYR A 214 -10.80 12.59 4.35
CA TYR A 214 -12.04 13.01 3.71
C TYR A 214 -13.19 12.10 4.13
N SER A 215 -14.39 12.66 4.27
CA SER A 215 -15.63 11.92 4.54
C SER A 215 -16.26 11.32 3.28
N TYR A 216 -15.62 11.48 2.13
CA TYR A 216 -16.09 11.03 0.83
C TYR A 216 -14.92 10.65 -0.10
N PRO A 217 -15.19 9.89 -1.19
CA PRO A 217 -14.20 9.59 -2.22
C PRO A 217 -13.60 10.83 -2.86
N THR A 218 -12.30 10.79 -3.14
CA THR A 218 -11.54 11.84 -3.80
C THR A 218 -10.54 11.26 -4.79
N ILE A 219 -10.27 12.02 -5.85
CA ILE A 219 -9.24 11.70 -6.84
C ILE A 219 -8.37 12.94 -7.02
N ARG A 220 -7.05 12.76 -6.96
CA ARG A 220 -6.08 13.82 -7.18
C ARG A 220 -5.01 13.31 -8.15
N ILE A 221 -4.69 14.12 -9.13
CA ILE A 221 -3.47 13.94 -9.92
C ILE A 221 -2.72 15.26 -10.00
N THR A 222 -1.43 15.19 -9.74
CA THR A 222 -0.47 16.28 -9.90
C THR A 222 0.47 15.92 -11.04
N VAL A 223 0.77 16.89 -11.89
CA VAL A 223 1.76 16.80 -12.97
C VAL A 223 2.80 17.89 -12.73
N ASP A 224 4.04 17.46 -12.55
CA ASP A 224 5.19 18.35 -12.43
C ASP A 224 5.66 18.79 -13.83
N GLY A 225 6.38 19.90 -13.93
CA GLY A 225 6.79 20.45 -15.23
C GLY A 225 7.73 19.56 -16.04
N ASN A 226 8.41 18.61 -15.39
CA ASN A 226 9.16 17.54 -16.07
C ASN A 226 8.28 16.33 -16.49
N LYS A 227 6.96 16.48 -16.40
CA LYS A 227 5.91 15.48 -16.70
C LYS A 227 5.87 14.28 -15.76
N GLN A 228 6.57 14.32 -14.62
CA GLN A 228 6.35 13.34 -13.55
C GLN A 228 4.96 13.54 -12.94
N ILE A 229 4.40 12.48 -12.36
CA ILE A 229 3.05 12.51 -11.79
C ILE A 229 3.03 12.03 -10.34
N GLN A 230 2.08 12.57 -9.58
CA GLN A 230 1.65 11.99 -8.31
C GLN A 230 0.14 11.78 -8.39
N TYR A 231 -0.32 10.59 -8.05
CA TYR A 231 -1.71 10.18 -8.20
C TYR A 231 -2.26 9.65 -6.87
N TRP A 232 -3.51 9.95 -6.59
CA TRP A 232 -4.23 9.46 -5.42
C TRP A 232 -5.71 9.24 -5.77
N ASN A 233 -6.22 8.05 -5.53
CA ASN A 233 -7.61 7.68 -5.78
C ASN A 233 -8.16 6.88 -4.61
N THR A 234 -9.08 7.48 -3.84
CA THR A 234 -9.71 6.79 -2.71
C THR A 234 -10.98 6.07 -3.07
N VAL A 235 -11.52 6.19 -4.29
CA VAL A 235 -12.79 5.52 -4.67
C VAL A 235 -12.79 4.03 -4.33
N PRO A 236 -11.76 3.24 -4.68
CA PRO A 236 -11.73 1.82 -4.33
C PRO A 236 -11.69 1.55 -2.83
N LEU A 237 -11.21 2.52 -2.03
CA LEU A 237 -11.15 2.40 -0.57
C LEU A 237 -12.53 2.58 0.08
N PHE A 238 -13.50 3.19 -0.64
CA PHE A 238 -14.89 3.32 -0.22
C PHE A 238 -15.82 2.22 -0.75
N GLU A 239 -15.31 1.33 -1.60
CA GLU A 239 -15.98 0.11 -2.04
C GLU A 239 -15.65 -0.99 -1.00
N ASN A 240 -16.58 -1.23 -0.06
CA ASN A 240 -16.48 -2.28 0.96
C ASN A 240 -17.58 -3.32 0.72
#